data_AF-A0A953AHB2-F1
#
_entry.id   AF-A0A953AHB2-F1
#
_cell.length_a   1.000
_cell.length_b   1.000
_cell.length_c   1.000
_cell.angle_alpha   90.00
_cell.angle_beta   90.00
_cell.angle_gamma   90.00
#
_symmetry.space_group_name_H-M   'P 1'
#
loop_
_entity.id
_entity.type
_entity.pdbx_description
1 polymer ?
#
loop_
_entity_poly.entity_id
_entity_poly.type
_entity_poly.pdbx_seq_one_letter_code
_entity_poly.pdbx_strand_id
1 'polypeptide(L)'
;MPRMKPPKGYISLREAEKLLNLSSAMIRRYVEQGRIQYLLPPGRHHGFYRRSDVERLAAELSAFLSLEEEEEEPAHFRQARPEDLLACIRLNRLLFPDAQRPASDEVLLRKWSQWLEKNPEVIHVLDRGGDIIGIVSVLPVVPGSPRLWAALREDISFVLGDVNLDASDVEEYTPGKHIDLYLMEIGISPTLPVSLRHRYGAKLISRFASFIIGLGLRGIFIDRILAVGATRAGIKLLQHFGFHEIIFDRQDTRLFVLSTKESGAPLMDSYRNALLEWQKTSGRRTDHQE
;
A
#
# COMPACT_ATOMS: atom_id res chain seq x y z
N MET A 1 -33.79 -4.84 17.75
CA MET A 1 -34.21 -3.44 17.98
C MET A 1 -33.86 -2.60 16.76
N PRO A 2 -34.75 -1.72 16.27
CA PRO A 2 -34.47 -0.86 15.13
C PRO A 2 -33.29 0.09 15.41
N ARG A 3 -32.46 0.34 14.38
CA ARG A 3 -31.34 1.29 14.46
C ARG A 3 -31.91 2.68 14.71
N MET A 4 -31.49 3.28 15.82
CA MET A 4 -31.86 4.66 16.15
C MET A 4 -31.21 5.58 15.13
N LYS A 5 -32.00 6.49 14.56
CA LYS A 5 -31.48 7.52 13.66
C LYS A 5 -30.62 8.50 14.47
N PRO A 6 -29.49 8.99 13.92
CA PRO A 6 -28.70 10.04 14.56
C PRO A 6 -29.58 11.26 14.87
N PRO A 7 -29.43 11.90 16.05
CA PRO A 7 -30.04 13.19 16.32
C PRO A 7 -29.63 14.25 15.29
N LYS A 8 -30.43 15.31 15.13
CA LYS A 8 -30.13 16.39 14.19
C LYS A 8 -28.75 16.99 14.49
N GLY A 9 -27.89 17.08 13.47
CA GLY A 9 -26.53 17.61 13.60
C GLY A 9 -25.47 16.58 14.03
N TYR A 10 -25.86 15.31 14.23
CA TYR A 10 -24.94 14.22 14.53
C TYR A 10 -24.95 13.16 13.42
N ILE A 11 -23.86 12.40 13.33
CA ILE A 11 -23.68 11.29 12.39
C ILE A 11 -23.24 10.02 13.12
N SER A 12 -23.43 8.88 12.46
CA SER A 12 -22.94 7.59 12.93
C SER A 12 -21.42 7.46 12.78
N LEU A 13 -20.82 6.51 13.49
CA LEU A 13 -19.39 6.18 13.37
C LEU A 13 -19.00 5.89 11.92
N ARG A 14 -19.80 5.10 11.20
CA ARG A 14 -19.54 4.72 9.81
C ARG A 14 -19.51 5.92 8.86
N GLU A 15 -20.38 6.91 9.09
CA GLU A 15 -20.38 8.15 8.32
C GLU A 15 -19.13 8.99 8.65
N ALA A 16 -18.72 9.04 9.91
CA ALA A 16 -17.51 9.74 10.32
C ALA A 16 -16.23 9.07 9.76
N GLU A 17 -16.15 7.73 9.76
CA GLU A 17 -15.07 6.96 9.12
C GLU A 17 -14.96 7.29 7.63
N LYS A 18 -16.11 7.35 6.94
CA LYS A 18 -16.16 7.69 5.52
C LYS A 18 -15.72 9.13 5.25
N LEU A 19 -16.16 10.09 6.06
CA LEU A 19 -15.84 11.51 5.87
C LEU A 19 -14.37 11.84 6.18
N LEU A 20 -13.82 11.23 7.22
CA LEU A 20 -12.44 11.49 7.63
C LEU A 20 -11.44 10.57 6.92
N ASN A 21 -11.90 9.48 6.31
CA ASN A 21 -11.06 8.38 5.83
C ASN A 21 -10.13 7.84 6.93
N LEU A 22 -10.67 7.65 8.13
CA LEU A 22 -9.94 7.21 9.32
C LEU A 22 -10.62 6.01 9.97
N SER A 23 -9.83 5.21 10.70
CA SER A 23 -10.36 4.11 11.51
C SER A 23 -11.15 4.62 12.72
N SER A 24 -12.12 3.83 13.17
CA SER A 24 -12.86 4.08 14.42
C SER A 24 -11.96 4.36 15.63
N ALA A 25 -10.80 3.70 15.74
CA ALA A 25 -9.83 3.94 16.82
C ALA A 25 -9.26 5.37 16.78
N MET A 26 -8.92 5.87 15.59
CA MET A 26 -8.44 7.24 15.42
C MET A 26 -9.53 8.27 15.71
N ILE A 27 -10.77 7.99 15.28
CA ILE A 27 -11.92 8.85 15.58
C ILE A 27 -12.16 8.92 17.09
N ARG A 28 -12.08 7.78 17.80
CA ARG A 28 -12.17 7.76 19.28
C ARG A 28 -11.07 8.60 19.93
N ARG A 29 -9.84 8.50 19.43
CA ARG A 29 -8.74 9.35 19.90
C ARG A 29 -9.03 10.84 19.72
N TYR A 30 -9.64 11.25 18.61
CA TYR A 30 -10.06 12.64 18.41
C TYR A 30 -11.22 13.08 19.32
N VAL A 31 -12.09 12.14 19.71
CA VAL A 31 -13.09 12.38 20.76
C VAL A 31 -12.42 12.56 22.12
N GLU A 32 -11.48 11.70 22.50
CA GLU A 32 -10.73 11.80 23.76
C GLU A 32 -9.94 13.11 23.86
N GLN A 33 -9.45 13.61 22.73
CA GLN A 33 -8.77 14.90 22.62
C GLN A 33 -9.72 16.12 22.62
N GLY A 34 -11.04 15.90 22.65
CA GLY A 34 -12.03 16.97 22.59
C GLY A 34 -12.17 17.65 21.22
N ARG A 35 -11.59 17.09 20.16
CA ARG A 35 -11.67 17.64 18.79
C ARG A 35 -12.98 17.30 18.10
N ILE A 36 -13.60 16.18 18.48
CA ILE A 36 -14.92 15.75 18.01
C ILE A 36 -15.85 15.58 19.20
N GLN A 37 -16.97 16.30 19.22
CA GLN A 37 -17.98 16.09 20.25
C GLN A 37 -18.73 14.76 20.02
N TYR A 38 -18.78 13.94 21.07
CA TYR A 38 -19.45 12.64 21.09
C TYR A 38 -20.68 12.66 22.00
N LEU A 39 -21.80 12.12 21.51
CA LEU A 39 -23.06 12.01 22.24
C LEU A 39 -23.43 10.54 22.43
N LEU A 40 -23.46 10.07 23.67
CA LEU A 40 -23.93 8.74 24.02
C LEU A 40 -25.35 8.81 24.60
N PRO A 41 -26.39 8.34 23.88
CA PRO A 41 -27.74 8.31 24.43
C PRO A 41 -27.83 7.40 25.67
N PRO A 42 -28.65 7.74 26.68
CA PRO A 42 -28.82 6.92 27.86
C PRO A 42 -29.31 5.51 27.50
N GLY A 43 -28.70 4.49 28.10
CA GLY A 43 -29.03 3.09 27.85
C GLY A 43 -28.53 2.51 26.52
N ARG A 44 -27.57 3.15 25.85
CA ARG A 44 -26.98 2.66 24.60
C ARG A 44 -25.47 2.46 24.71
N HIS A 45 -24.97 1.53 23.90
CA HIS A 45 -23.54 1.23 23.77
C HIS A 45 -22.85 2.00 22.63
N HIS A 46 -23.63 2.58 21.72
CA HIS A 46 -23.11 3.33 20.57
C HIS A 46 -23.63 4.76 20.61
N GLY A 47 -22.72 5.72 20.49
CA GLY A 47 -23.03 7.13 20.39
C GLY A 47 -22.91 7.66 18.97
N PHE A 48 -23.10 8.97 18.87
CA PHE A 48 -23.07 9.73 17.62
C PHE A 48 -22.03 10.84 17.70
N TYR A 49 -21.53 11.27 16.55
CA TYR A 49 -20.45 12.25 16.42
C TYR A 49 -21.03 13.54 15.85
N ARG A 50 -20.69 14.69 16.42
CA ARG A 50 -21.20 15.98 15.92
C ARG A 50 -20.66 16.24 14.52
N ARG A 51 -21.56 16.38 13.54
CA ARG A 51 -21.21 16.49 12.12
C ARG A 51 -20.25 17.66 11.84
N SER A 52 -20.54 18.82 12.43
CA SER A 52 -19.73 20.04 12.22
C SER A 52 -18.28 19.88 12.68
N ASP A 53 -18.02 19.11 13.75
CA ASP A 53 -16.66 18.87 14.23
C ASP A 53 -15.92 17.90 13.31
N VAL A 54 -16.63 16.87 12.81
CA VAL A 54 -16.08 15.92 11.84
C VAL A 54 -15.75 16.61 10.52
N GLU A 55 -16.64 17.45 10.00
CA GLU A 55 -16.41 18.23 8.77
C GLU A 55 -15.28 19.25 8.94
N ARG A 56 -15.22 19.96 10.08
CA ARG A 56 -14.09 20.85 10.40
C ARG A 56 -12.78 20.08 10.43
N LEU A 57 -12.73 18.94 11.11
CA LEU A 57 -11.53 18.11 11.16
C LEU A 57 -11.16 17.58 9.77
N ALA A 58 -12.12 17.18 8.95
CA ALA A 58 -11.88 16.79 7.56
C ALA A 58 -11.28 17.95 6.75
N ALA A 59 -11.80 19.17 6.91
CA ALA A 59 -11.27 20.36 6.27
C ALA A 59 -9.87 20.72 6.77
N GLU A 60 -9.59 20.60 8.07
CA GLU A 60 -8.25 20.80 8.64
C GLU A 60 -7.24 19.76 8.12
N LEU A 61 -7.65 18.49 8.05
CA LEU A 61 -6.81 17.42 7.48
C LEU A 61 -6.56 17.67 6.00
N SER A 62 -7.60 18.05 5.25
CA SER A 62 -7.47 18.38 3.83
C SER A 62 -6.60 19.63 3.62
N ALA A 63 -6.77 20.66 4.43
CA ALA A 63 -6.01 21.90 4.37
C ALA A 63 -4.54 21.68 4.77
N PHE A 64 -4.27 20.84 5.77
CA PHE A 64 -2.93 20.41 6.12
C PHE A 64 -2.27 19.65 4.97
N LEU A 65 -3.02 18.78 4.29
CA LEU A 65 -2.54 18.07 3.11
C LEU A 65 -2.34 19.00 1.90
N SER A 66 -3.10 20.10 1.77
CA SER A 66 -3.06 21.01 0.61
C SER A 66 -2.14 22.23 0.79
N LEU A 67 -2.01 22.78 2.00
CA LEU A 67 -1.09 23.91 2.30
C LEU A 67 0.38 23.50 2.17
N GLU A 68 0.65 22.20 2.18
CA GLU A 68 1.97 21.63 1.95
C GLU A 68 2.23 21.28 0.47
N GLU A 69 1.31 21.57 -0.46
CA GLU A 69 1.54 21.45 -1.91
C GLU A 69 2.25 22.68 -2.52
N GLU A 70 2.49 23.75 -1.73
CA GLU A 70 3.26 24.95 -2.11
C GLU A 70 4.79 24.76 -1.93
N GLU A 71 5.36 23.64 -2.39
CA GLU A 71 6.80 23.57 -2.71
C GLU A 71 6.97 23.59 -4.23
N GLU A 72 7.95 24.36 -4.72
CA GLU A 72 8.12 24.71 -6.15
C GLU A 72 8.24 23.51 -7.12
N GLU A 73 8.48 22.30 -6.60
CA GLU A 73 8.57 21.09 -7.42
C GLU A 73 7.62 19.98 -6.93
N PRO A 74 6.53 19.70 -7.66
CA PRO A 74 5.60 18.64 -7.31
C PRO A 74 6.27 17.27 -7.45
N ALA A 75 6.10 16.42 -6.44
CA ALA A 75 6.55 15.03 -6.56
C ALA A 75 5.63 14.22 -7.48
N HIS A 76 6.19 13.42 -8.39
CA HIS A 76 5.48 12.62 -9.37
C HIS A 76 5.63 11.14 -9.07
N PHE A 77 4.50 10.43 -8.94
CA PHE A 77 4.50 8.97 -8.84
C PHE A 77 4.42 8.40 -10.26
N ARG A 78 5.42 7.60 -10.64
CA ARG A 78 5.54 7.00 -11.98
C ARG A 78 6.22 5.64 -11.92
N GLN A 79 6.10 4.88 -13.00
CA GLN A 79 6.94 3.70 -13.21
C GLN A 79 8.41 4.12 -13.30
N ALA A 80 9.29 3.28 -12.77
CA ALA A 80 10.72 3.44 -12.95
C ALA A 80 11.11 3.14 -14.41
N ARG A 81 12.11 3.85 -14.88
CA ARG A 81 12.77 3.63 -16.16
C ARG A 81 14.13 2.98 -15.92
N PRO A 82 14.76 2.36 -16.94
CA PRO A 82 16.09 1.79 -16.81
C PRO A 82 17.12 2.78 -16.22
N GLU A 83 17.04 4.06 -16.58
CA GLU A 83 17.92 5.11 -16.05
C GLU A 83 17.72 5.41 -14.55
N ASP A 84 16.55 5.11 -13.98
CA ASP A 84 16.28 5.34 -12.55
C ASP A 84 16.87 4.24 -11.66
N LEU A 85 17.17 3.05 -12.21
CA LEU A 85 17.49 1.85 -11.41
C LEU A 85 18.68 2.06 -10.46
N LEU A 86 19.70 2.81 -10.89
CA LEU A 86 20.85 3.10 -10.02
C LEU A 86 20.45 3.99 -8.83
N ALA A 87 19.56 4.97 -9.04
CA ALA A 87 19.04 5.80 -7.96
C ALA A 87 18.14 4.99 -7.02
N CYS A 88 17.34 4.08 -7.57
CA CYS A 88 16.51 3.15 -6.80
C CYS A 88 17.36 2.22 -5.90
N ILE A 89 18.43 1.63 -6.43
CA ILE A 89 19.37 0.78 -5.66
C ILE A 89 20.02 1.59 -4.53
N ARG A 90 20.46 2.83 -4.81
CA ARG A 90 21.02 3.72 -3.79
C ARG A 90 20.00 4.05 -2.70
N LEU A 91 18.77 4.36 -3.08
CA LEU A 91 17.68 4.61 -2.13
C LEU A 91 17.38 3.38 -1.27
N ASN A 92 17.34 2.19 -1.87
CA ASN A 92 17.16 0.93 -1.15
C ASN A 92 18.26 0.71 -0.09
N ARG A 93 19.54 0.96 -0.44
CA ARG A 93 20.65 0.91 0.52
C ARG A 93 20.50 1.90 1.68
N LEU A 94 19.94 3.10 1.42
CA LEU A 94 19.66 4.08 2.47
C LEU A 94 18.50 3.65 3.38
N LEU A 95 17.48 3.02 2.81
CA LEU A 95 16.33 2.51 3.56
C LEU A 95 16.71 1.34 4.47
N PHE A 96 17.71 0.56 4.06
CA PHE A 96 18.11 -0.65 4.77
C PHE A 96 19.64 -0.79 4.95
N PRO A 97 20.26 0.04 5.79
CA PRO A 97 21.72 0.08 5.95
C PRO A 97 22.31 -1.17 6.61
N ASP A 98 21.52 -1.93 7.37
CA ASP A 98 21.98 -3.08 8.17
C ASP A 98 22.02 -4.41 7.41
N ALA A 99 21.90 -4.38 6.09
CA ALA A 99 21.96 -5.60 5.28
C ALA A 99 23.34 -6.24 5.39
N GLN A 100 23.40 -7.46 5.93
CA GLN A 100 24.66 -8.09 6.32
C GLN A 100 25.56 -8.47 5.13
N ARG A 101 24.98 -8.64 3.92
CA ARG A 101 25.69 -9.01 2.68
C ARG A 101 24.97 -8.48 1.43
N PRO A 102 25.03 -7.17 1.16
CA PRO A 102 24.48 -6.64 -0.08
C PRO A 102 25.17 -7.26 -1.30
N ALA A 103 24.38 -7.67 -2.30
CA ALA A 103 24.90 -7.80 -3.66
C ALA A 103 25.55 -6.49 -4.12
N SER A 104 26.46 -6.58 -5.10
CA SER A 104 27.02 -5.37 -5.73
C SER A 104 25.95 -4.63 -6.53
N ASP A 105 26.14 -3.32 -6.73
CA ASP A 105 25.23 -2.50 -7.54
C ASP A 105 25.08 -3.06 -8.97
N GLU A 106 26.14 -3.62 -9.54
CA GLU A 106 26.11 -4.26 -10.87
C GLU A 106 25.20 -5.48 -10.93
N VAL A 107 25.23 -6.32 -9.88
CA VAL A 107 24.39 -7.52 -9.79
C VAL A 107 22.92 -7.13 -9.64
N LEU A 108 22.62 -6.17 -8.75
CA LEU A 108 21.27 -5.65 -8.56
C LEU A 108 20.75 -4.95 -9.81
N LEU A 109 21.57 -4.11 -10.45
CA LEU A 109 21.21 -3.40 -11.67
C LEU A 109 20.82 -4.36 -12.79
N ARG A 110 21.62 -5.41 -13.00
CA ARG A 110 21.31 -6.45 -14.00
C ARG A 110 19.98 -7.15 -13.68
N LYS A 111 19.80 -7.56 -12.43
CA LYS A 111 18.60 -8.28 -11.97
C LYS A 111 17.33 -7.42 -12.12
N TRP A 112 17.37 -6.19 -11.61
CA TRP A 112 16.23 -5.28 -11.67
C TRP A 112 15.93 -4.84 -13.11
N SER A 113 16.94 -4.72 -13.97
CA SER A 113 16.73 -4.49 -15.41
C SER A 113 15.96 -5.64 -16.06
N GLN A 114 16.32 -6.90 -15.75
CA GLN A 114 15.61 -8.07 -16.29
C GLN A 114 14.16 -8.16 -15.80
N TRP A 115 13.91 -7.82 -14.53
CA TRP A 115 12.54 -7.71 -14.01
C TRP A 115 11.74 -6.62 -14.72
N LEU A 116 12.33 -5.43 -14.91
CA LEU A 116 11.68 -4.30 -15.58
C LEU A 116 11.42 -4.58 -17.06
N GLU A 117 12.34 -5.28 -17.74
CA GLU A 117 12.16 -5.74 -19.12
C GLU A 117 11.00 -6.72 -19.24
N LYS A 118 10.88 -7.67 -18.29
CA LYS A 118 9.77 -8.63 -18.26
C LYS A 118 8.44 -7.97 -17.91
N ASN A 119 8.42 -7.06 -16.95
CA ASN A 119 7.24 -6.32 -16.57
C ASN A 119 7.63 -4.89 -16.12
N PRO A 120 7.30 -3.85 -16.91
CA PRO A 120 7.71 -2.47 -16.62
C PRO A 120 7.00 -1.86 -15.40
N GLU A 121 5.99 -2.54 -14.85
CA GLU A 121 5.19 -2.07 -13.72
C GLU A 121 5.64 -2.65 -12.37
N VAL A 122 6.83 -3.28 -12.31
CA VAL A 122 7.33 -3.91 -11.07
C VAL A 122 8.01 -2.94 -10.11
N ILE A 123 8.49 -1.80 -10.60
CA ILE A 123 9.12 -0.76 -9.78
C ILE A 123 8.45 0.58 -10.06
N HIS A 124 8.01 1.24 -9.01
CA HIS A 124 7.44 2.58 -9.04
C HIS A 124 8.27 3.51 -8.18
N VAL A 125 8.41 4.75 -8.62
CA VAL A 125 9.19 5.77 -7.94
C VAL A 125 8.36 7.01 -7.65
N LEU A 126 8.74 7.71 -6.60
CA LEU A 126 8.33 9.08 -6.35
C LEU A 126 9.51 9.98 -6.70
N ASP A 127 9.37 10.72 -7.79
CA ASP A 127 10.37 11.60 -8.38
C ASP A 127 10.06 13.05 -7.99
N ARG A 128 11.07 13.81 -7.56
CA ARG A 128 10.96 15.25 -7.30
C ARG A 128 12.17 15.93 -7.92
N GLY A 129 11.97 16.73 -8.96
CA GLY A 129 13.06 17.48 -9.60
C GLY A 129 14.12 16.60 -10.26
N GLY A 130 13.79 15.34 -10.60
CA GLY A 130 14.75 14.35 -11.10
C GLY A 130 15.38 13.49 -9.99
N ASP A 131 15.15 13.82 -8.72
CA ASP A 131 15.60 13.01 -7.59
C ASP A 131 14.56 11.95 -7.21
N ILE A 132 14.99 10.69 -7.18
CA ILE A 132 14.17 9.58 -6.68
C ILE A 132 14.14 9.62 -5.16
N ILE A 133 13.05 10.16 -4.61
CA ILE A 133 12.86 10.34 -3.16
C ILE A 133 12.02 9.24 -2.51
N GLY A 134 11.38 8.38 -3.31
CA GLY A 134 10.57 7.27 -2.82
C GLY A 134 10.52 6.13 -3.81
N ILE A 135 10.29 4.92 -3.30
CA ILE A 135 10.24 3.69 -4.10
C ILE A 135 9.18 2.73 -3.57
N VAL A 136 8.51 2.06 -4.48
CA VAL A 136 7.71 0.85 -4.22
C VAL A 136 8.05 -0.18 -5.29
N SER A 137 8.53 -1.35 -4.86
CA SER A 137 8.79 -2.46 -5.77
C SER A 137 7.89 -3.63 -5.41
N VAL A 138 7.15 -4.12 -6.40
CA VAL A 138 6.17 -5.19 -6.25
C VAL A 138 6.36 -6.20 -7.38
N LEU A 139 6.69 -7.44 -7.03
CA LEU A 139 6.88 -8.51 -7.99
C LEU A 139 5.60 -9.34 -8.09
N PRO A 140 4.90 -9.35 -9.24
CA PRO A 140 3.86 -10.33 -9.51
C PRO A 140 4.48 -11.70 -9.75
N VAL A 141 3.97 -12.73 -9.09
CA VAL A 141 4.46 -14.10 -9.23
C VAL A 141 3.28 -15.06 -9.38
N VAL A 142 3.58 -16.29 -9.82
CA VAL A 142 2.60 -17.38 -9.85
C VAL A 142 2.03 -17.61 -8.44
N PRO A 143 0.70 -17.75 -8.27
CA PRO A 143 0.10 -18.03 -6.98
C PRO A 143 0.72 -19.27 -6.30
N GLY A 144 1.21 -19.10 -5.08
CA GLY A 144 1.84 -20.18 -4.33
C GLY A 144 3.22 -20.59 -4.83
N SER A 145 3.91 -19.74 -5.62
CA SER A 145 5.25 -20.00 -6.16
C SER A 145 6.21 -20.61 -5.13
N PRO A 146 6.67 -21.86 -5.32
CA PRO A 146 7.66 -22.49 -4.44
C PRO A 146 8.97 -21.71 -4.39
N ARG A 147 9.34 -21.04 -5.50
CA ARG A 147 10.53 -20.20 -5.61
C ARG A 147 10.46 -18.99 -4.69
N LEU A 148 9.32 -18.28 -4.66
CA LEU A 148 9.11 -17.19 -3.71
C LEU A 148 9.19 -17.69 -2.27
N TRP A 149 8.53 -18.80 -1.95
CA TRP A 149 8.58 -19.36 -0.59
C TRP A 149 9.97 -19.82 -0.17
N ALA A 150 10.74 -20.42 -1.08
CA ALA A 150 12.14 -20.76 -0.84
C ALA A 150 12.97 -19.50 -0.61
N ALA A 151 12.82 -18.48 -1.46
CA ALA A 151 13.54 -17.22 -1.32
C ALA A 151 13.22 -16.51 0.01
N LEU A 152 11.97 -16.49 0.44
CA LEU A 152 11.59 -15.93 1.75
C LEU A 152 12.22 -16.69 2.93
N ARG A 153 12.39 -18.01 2.82
CA ARG A 153 12.92 -18.86 3.90
C ARG A 153 14.44 -18.87 3.96
N GLU A 154 15.10 -19.03 2.83
CA GLU A 154 16.53 -19.35 2.74
C GLU A 154 17.42 -18.10 2.64
N ASP A 155 16.93 -17.04 2.03
CA ASP A 155 17.74 -15.89 1.65
C ASP A 155 17.87 -14.91 2.82
N ILE A 156 19.07 -14.56 3.29
CA ILE A 156 19.27 -13.58 4.39
C ILE A 156 19.25 -12.13 3.84
N SER A 157 19.23 -11.96 2.51
CA SER A 157 19.42 -10.68 1.82
C SER A 157 18.12 -10.02 1.32
N PHE A 158 16.94 -10.45 1.77
CA PHE A 158 15.63 -9.84 1.42
C PHE A 158 15.58 -8.33 1.68
N VAL A 159 16.39 -7.86 2.63
CA VAL A 159 16.45 -6.48 3.08
C VAL A 159 16.85 -5.51 1.96
N LEU A 160 17.50 -5.95 0.88
CA LEU A 160 17.95 -5.08 -0.23
C LEU A 160 17.38 -5.41 -1.61
N GLY A 161 16.25 -6.11 -1.66
CA GLY A 161 15.70 -6.55 -2.94
C GLY A 161 16.61 -7.51 -3.71
N ASP A 162 17.56 -8.15 -3.02
CA ASP A 162 18.37 -9.25 -3.55
C ASP A 162 17.68 -10.60 -3.36
N VAL A 163 16.35 -10.64 -3.41
CA VAL A 163 15.58 -11.88 -3.27
C VAL A 163 15.93 -12.82 -4.43
N ASN A 164 16.29 -14.08 -4.15
CA ASN A 164 16.61 -15.10 -5.16
C ASN A 164 15.42 -15.48 -6.07
N LEU A 165 15.00 -14.53 -6.91
CA LEU A 165 14.01 -14.62 -7.97
C LEU A 165 14.63 -14.05 -9.25
N ASP A 166 14.42 -14.73 -10.37
CA ASP A 166 14.83 -14.24 -11.68
C ASP A 166 13.64 -13.71 -12.49
N ALA A 167 13.87 -13.28 -13.73
CA ALA A 167 12.80 -12.74 -14.57
C ALA A 167 11.74 -13.78 -14.95
N SER A 168 12.06 -15.08 -14.93
CA SER A 168 11.08 -16.14 -15.22
C SER A 168 10.10 -16.37 -14.06
N ASP A 169 10.47 -15.96 -12.85
CA ASP A 169 9.57 -15.97 -11.68
C ASP A 169 8.59 -14.79 -11.68
N VAL A 170 8.85 -13.75 -12.48
CA VAL A 170 8.06 -12.52 -12.56
C VAL A 170 7.01 -12.61 -13.66
N GLU A 171 5.77 -12.31 -13.29
CA GLU A 171 4.62 -12.39 -14.18
C GLU A 171 4.24 -11.05 -14.83
N GLU A 172 3.62 -11.12 -16.00
CA GLU A 172 3.02 -9.94 -16.62
C GLU A 172 1.59 -9.72 -16.10
N TYR A 173 1.15 -8.46 -16.05
CA TYR A 173 -0.21 -8.11 -15.68
C TYR A 173 -1.18 -8.32 -16.85
N THR A 174 -1.66 -9.55 -17.04
CA THR A 174 -2.62 -9.90 -18.11
C THR A 174 -4.05 -10.11 -17.60
N PRO A 175 -5.09 -9.53 -18.25
CA PRO A 175 -6.48 -9.73 -17.85
C PRO A 175 -6.87 -11.21 -17.75
N GLY A 176 -7.58 -11.60 -16.70
CA GLY A 176 -7.96 -12.99 -16.44
C GLY A 176 -6.91 -13.80 -15.65
N LYS A 177 -5.69 -13.28 -15.46
CA LYS A 177 -4.62 -14.00 -14.80
C LYS A 177 -4.67 -13.84 -13.27
N HIS A 178 -4.46 -14.96 -12.58
CA HIS A 178 -4.24 -15.01 -11.14
C HIS A 178 -2.75 -14.85 -10.80
N ILE A 179 -2.46 -14.01 -9.81
CA ILE A 179 -1.11 -13.73 -9.32
C ILE A 179 -1.11 -13.57 -7.79
N ASP A 180 0.03 -13.89 -7.18
CA ASP A 180 0.40 -13.31 -5.89
C ASP A 180 1.28 -12.07 -6.14
N LEU A 181 1.23 -11.10 -5.24
CA LEU A 181 2.13 -9.96 -5.25
C LEU A 181 3.13 -10.07 -4.11
N TYR A 182 4.42 -9.97 -4.39
CA TYR A 182 5.45 -9.78 -3.38
C TYR A 182 5.84 -8.31 -3.30
N LEU A 183 5.39 -7.61 -2.25
CA LEU A 183 5.81 -6.26 -1.92
C LEU A 183 7.22 -6.33 -1.34
N MET A 184 8.20 -6.16 -2.23
CA MET A 184 9.62 -6.28 -1.90
C MET A 184 10.10 -5.09 -1.07
N GLU A 185 9.70 -3.89 -1.46
CA GLU A 185 10.05 -2.67 -0.71
C GLU A 185 8.99 -1.58 -0.87
N ILE A 186 8.89 -0.75 0.16
CA ILE A 186 8.18 0.52 0.14
C ILE A 186 8.90 1.47 1.09
N GLY A 187 9.32 2.63 0.60
CA GLY A 187 10.05 3.58 1.43
C GLY A 187 10.22 4.95 0.83
N ILE A 188 10.52 5.91 1.70
CA ILE A 188 10.86 7.30 1.38
C ILE A 188 12.25 7.57 1.93
N SER A 189 13.04 8.34 1.17
CA SER A 189 14.41 8.67 1.52
C SER A 189 14.52 9.14 2.98
N PRO A 190 15.39 8.51 3.80
CA PRO A 190 15.59 8.92 5.18
C PRO A 190 16.32 10.26 5.28
N THR A 191 16.91 10.77 4.20
CA THR A 191 17.60 12.07 4.19
C THR A 191 16.64 13.25 4.25
N LEU A 192 15.36 13.02 3.93
CA LEU A 192 14.34 14.06 4.00
C LEU A 192 13.95 14.40 5.44
N PRO A 193 13.56 15.66 5.72
CA PRO A 193 12.93 16.06 6.97
C PRO A 193 11.72 15.17 7.32
N VAL A 194 11.48 14.96 8.62
CA VAL A 194 10.41 14.06 9.12
C VAL A 194 9.03 14.42 8.57
N SER A 195 8.69 15.71 8.52
CA SER A 195 7.42 16.20 7.95
C SER A 195 7.27 15.80 6.48
N LEU A 196 8.32 16.05 5.68
CA LEU A 196 8.36 15.68 4.27
C LEU A 196 8.27 14.16 4.06
N ARG A 197 8.94 13.36 4.90
CA ARG A 197 8.84 11.90 4.83
C ARG A 197 7.42 11.39 5.09
N HIS A 198 6.71 11.97 6.06
CA HIS A 198 5.32 11.61 6.31
C HIS A 198 4.42 11.99 5.13
N ARG A 199 4.57 13.21 4.61
CA ARG A 199 3.80 13.71 3.45
C ARG A 199 4.02 12.85 2.22
N TYR A 200 5.27 12.66 1.83
CA TYR A 200 5.61 11.84 0.67
C TYR A 200 5.33 10.36 0.88
N GLY A 201 5.45 9.86 2.10
CA GLY A 201 5.04 8.49 2.45
C GLY A 201 3.55 8.28 2.22
N ALA A 202 2.71 9.20 2.71
CA ALA A 202 1.28 9.16 2.47
C ALA A 202 0.94 9.24 0.97
N LYS A 203 1.63 10.10 0.22
CA LYS A 203 1.47 10.21 -1.24
C LYS A 203 1.87 8.91 -1.96
N LEU A 204 3.02 8.34 -1.64
CA LEU A 204 3.51 7.08 -2.22
C LEU A 204 2.53 5.94 -1.96
N ILE A 205 2.07 5.81 -0.72
CA ILE A 205 1.06 4.84 -0.29
C ILE A 205 -0.26 5.01 -1.06
N SER A 206 -0.78 6.23 -1.13
CA SER A 206 -2.05 6.51 -1.81
C SER A 206 -1.98 6.17 -3.29
N ARG A 207 -0.84 6.44 -3.93
CA ARG A 207 -0.62 6.12 -5.34
C ARG A 207 -0.42 4.63 -5.57
N PHE A 208 0.31 3.95 -4.69
CA PHE A 208 0.41 2.49 -4.71
C PHE A 208 -0.95 1.81 -4.51
N ALA A 209 -1.77 2.28 -3.57
CA ALA A 209 -3.14 1.80 -3.41
C ALA A 209 -3.97 1.97 -4.70
N SER A 210 -3.83 3.12 -5.37
CA SER A 210 -4.48 3.38 -6.67
C SER A 210 -3.99 2.42 -7.76
N PHE A 211 -2.68 2.10 -7.77
CA PHE A 211 -2.12 1.10 -8.67
C PHE A 211 -2.72 -0.29 -8.44
N ILE A 212 -2.81 -0.76 -7.19
CA ILE A 212 -3.45 -2.04 -6.84
C ILE A 212 -4.92 -2.07 -7.27
N ILE A 213 -5.69 -1.01 -7.01
CA ILE A 213 -7.09 -0.90 -7.47
C ILE A 213 -7.16 -0.93 -9.00
N GLY A 214 -6.23 -0.24 -9.68
CA GLY A 214 -6.10 -0.25 -11.14
C GLY A 214 -5.86 -1.64 -11.72
N LEU A 215 -5.13 -2.52 -11.03
CA LEU A 215 -5.01 -3.94 -11.42
C LEU A 215 -6.36 -4.65 -11.44
N GLY A 216 -7.23 -4.37 -10.46
CA GLY A 216 -8.59 -4.90 -10.42
C GLY A 216 -9.44 -4.42 -11.61
N LEU A 217 -9.37 -3.12 -11.94
CA LEU A 217 -10.06 -2.56 -13.10
C LEU A 217 -9.58 -3.14 -14.43
N ARG A 218 -8.34 -3.65 -14.49
CA ARG A 218 -7.77 -4.33 -15.66
C ARG A 218 -8.10 -5.83 -15.70
N GLY A 219 -8.80 -6.37 -14.71
CA GLY A 219 -9.14 -7.79 -14.65
C GLY A 219 -8.01 -8.69 -14.18
N ILE A 220 -7.03 -8.15 -13.44
CA ILE A 220 -5.96 -8.95 -12.83
C ILE A 220 -6.48 -9.47 -11.49
N PHE A 221 -6.37 -10.78 -11.27
CA PHE A 221 -6.80 -11.44 -10.04
C PHE A 221 -5.61 -11.56 -9.08
N ILE A 222 -5.61 -10.75 -8.03
CA ILE A 222 -4.62 -10.80 -6.96
C ILE A 222 -5.15 -11.75 -5.90
N ASP A 223 -4.48 -12.89 -5.69
CA ASP A 223 -4.89 -13.83 -4.64
C ASP A 223 -4.41 -13.33 -3.27
N ARG A 224 -3.13 -12.93 -3.16
CA ARG A 224 -2.52 -12.41 -1.94
C ARG A 224 -1.47 -11.35 -2.23
N ILE A 225 -1.21 -10.50 -1.24
CA ILE A 225 0.00 -9.65 -1.18
C ILE A 225 0.86 -10.12 0.00
N LEU A 226 2.11 -10.46 -0.28
CA LEU A 226 3.12 -10.90 0.68
C LEU A 226 4.13 -9.77 0.91
N ALA A 227 4.58 -9.56 2.15
CA ALA A 227 5.58 -8.56 2.47
C ALA A 227 6.43 -8.99 3.67
N VAL A 228 7.71 -8.64 3.67
CA VAL A 228 8.60 -8.85 4.82
C VAL A 228 8.73 -7.56 5.62
N GLY A 229 8.43 -7.63 6.91
CA GLY A 229 8.62 -6.52 7.84
C GLY A 229 9.99 -6.59 8.51
N ALA A 230 10.99 -5.89 7.98
CA ALA A 230 12.35 -5.85 8.53
C ALA A 230 12.55 -4.75 9.61
N THR A 231 11.79 -3.65 9.53
CA THR A 231 11.93 -2.51 10.45
C THR A 231 10.68 -2.34 11.32
N ARG A 232 10.82 -1.75 12.51
CA ARG A 232 9.66 -1.44 13.37
C ARG A 232 8.64 -0.52 12.67
N ALA A 233 9.11 0.40 11.84
CA ALA A 233 8.25 1.27 11.04
C ALA A 233 7.52 0.48 9.94
N GLY A 234 8.22 -0.37 9.20
CA GLY A 234 7.64 -1.24 8.17
C GLY A 234 6.61 -2.22 8.72
N ILE A 235 6.89 -2.86 9.86
CA ILE A 235 5.95 -3.74 10.57
C ILE A 235 4.66 -2.98 10.91
N LYS A 236 4.78 -1.79 11.53
CA LYS A 236 3.61 -0.97 11.87
C LYS A 236 2.82 -0.54 10.64
N LEU A 237 3.53 -0.23 9.54
CA LEU A 237 2.92 0.14 8.27
C LEU A 237 2.10 -1.01 7.69
N LEU A 238 2.67 -2.22 7.62
CA LEU A 238 1.99 -3.42 7.11
C LEU A 238 0.74 -3.74 7.95
N GLN A 239 0.87 -3.69 9.27
CA GLN A 239 -0.27 -3.86 10.19
C GLN A 239 -1.36 -2.80 9.97
N HIS A 240 -0.97 -1.54 9.72
CA HIS A 240 -1.91 -0.46 9.43
C HIS A 240 -2.69 -0.69 8.13
N PHE A 241 -2.07 -1.32 7.13
CA PHE A 241 -2.75 -1.74 5.90
C PHE A 241 -3.62 -2.99 6.03
N GLY A 242 -3.70 -3.57 7.24
CA GLY A 242 -4.49 -4.77 7.49
C GLY A 242 -3.80 -6.05 7.03
N PHE A 243 -2.48 -6.04 6.80
CA PHE A 243 -1.73 -7.28 6.71
C PHE A 243 -1.74 -7.94 8.09
N HIS A 244 -1.88 -9.26 8.10
CA HIS A 244 -1.65 -10.05 9.29
C HIS A 244 -0.31 -10.79 9.17
N GLU A 245 0.37 -10.90 10.29
CA GLU A 245 1.58 -11.70 10.37
C GLU A 245 1.22 -13.19 10.33
N ILE A 246 2.05 -13.96 9.65
CA ILE A 246 1.97 -15.43 9.68
C ILE A 246 3.18 -16.00 10.41
N ILE A 247 2.99 -17.16 11.04
CA ILE A 247 4.07 -17.88 11.69
C ILE A 247 5.11 -18.21 10.62
N PHE A 248 6.35 -17.80 10.88
CA PHE A 248 7.46 -17.97 9.98
C PHE A 248 8.67 -18.46 10.77
N ASP A 249 9.43 -19.40 10.21
CA ASP A 249 10.48 -20.11 10.94
C ASP A 249 11.69 -19.22 11.29
N ARG A 250 11.73 -18.01 10.76
CA ARG A 250 12.81 -17.05 10.95
C ARG A 250 12.53 -16.11 12.10
N GLN A 251 13.54 -15.89 12.94
CA GLN A 251 13.46 -14.97 14.08
C GLN A 251 13.88 -13.54 13.74
N ASP A 252 14.62 -13.34 12.65
CA ASP A 252 15.15 -12.05 12.22
C ASP A 252 14.16 -11.25 11.35
N THR A 253 13.08 -11.88 10.92
CA THR A 253 12.09 -11.30 10.01
C THR A 253 10.68 -11.73 10.37
N ARG A 254 9.72 -10.88 10.01
CA ARG A 254 8.30 -11.15 10.17
C ARG A 254 7.64 -11.13 8.81
N LEU A 255 6.97 -12.21 8.44
CA LEU A 255 6.27 -12.33 7.18
C LEU A 255 4.80 -11.94 7.35
N PHE A 256 4.33 -11.08 6.46
CA PHE A 256 2.99 -10.52 6.46
C PHE A 256 2.26 -10.90 5.20
N VAL A 257 0.96 -11.19 5.34
CA VAL A 257 0.10 -11.48 4.20
C VAL A 257 -1.19 -10.66 4.27
N LEU A 258 -1.63 -10.20 3.10
CA LEU A 258 -2.92 -9.58 2.86
C LEU A 258 -3.67 -10.45 1.84
N SER A 259 -4.59 -11.27 2.34
CA SER A 259 -5.45 -12.14 1.53
C SER A 259 -6.57 -11.33 0.90
N THR A 260 -6.68 -11.35 -0.42
CA THR A 260 -7.77 -10.64 -1.12
C THR A 260 -9.14 -11.23 -0.78
N LYS A 261 -9.22 -12.52 -0.44
CA LYS A 261 -10.49 -13.18 -0.12
C LYS A 261 -10.94 -12.92 1.31
N GLU A 262 -9.99 -12.87 2.25
CA GLU A 262 -10.30 -12.87 3.69
C GLU A 262 -10.15 -11.48 4.32
N SER A 263 -9.38 -10.58 3.70
CA SER A 263 -9.11 -9.27 4.28
C SER A 263 -10.30 -8.32 4.19
N GLY A 264 -10.65 -7.73 5.35
CA GLY A 264 -11.55 -6.59 5.46
C GLY A 264 -10.85 -5.23 5.35
N ALA A 265 -9.60 -5.17 4.86
CA ALA A 265 -8.88 -3.92 4.68
C ALA A 265 -9.57 -3.06 3.60
N PRO A 266 -9.71 -1.73 3.79
CA PRO A 266 -10.34 -0.84 2.81
C PRO A 266 -9.72 -0.89 1.41
N LEU A 267 -8.41 -1.14 1.32
CA LEU A 267 -7.70 -1.35 0.06
C LEU A 267 -8.25 -2.56 -0.71
N MET A 268 -8.46 -3.68 -0.01
CA MET A 268 -8.96 -4.92 -0.62
C MET A 268 -10.44 -4.82 -0.98
N ASP A 269 -11.26 -4.10 -0.20
CA ASP A 269 -12.63 -3.76 -0.59
C ASP A 269 -12.67 -2.97 -1.91
N SER A 270 -11.82 -1.95 -2.01
CA SER A 270 -11.75 -1.09 -3.20
C SER A 270 -11.27 -1.88 -4.43
N TYR A 271 -10.25 -2.71 -4.26
CA TYR A 271 -9.76 -3.62 -5.31
C TYR A 271 -10.84 -4.61 -5.77
N ARG A 272 -11.56 -5.26 -4.85
CA ARG A 272 -12.64 -6.21 -5.20
C ARG A 272 -13.78 -5.52 -5.97
N ASN A 273 -14.16 -4.32 -5.56
CA ASN A 273 -15.18 -3.53 -6.27
C ASN A 273 -14.73 -3.19 -7.70
N ALA A 274 -13.46 -2.79 -7.88
CA ALA A 274 -12.86 -2.55 -9.18
C ALA A 274 -12.86 -3.81 -10.07
N LEU A 275 -12.51 -4.96 -9.51
CA LEU A 275 -12.53 -6.24 -10.23
C LEU A 275 -13.96 -6.65 -10.63
N LEU A 276 -14.95 -6.46 -9.75
CA LEU A 276 -16.36 -6.70 -10.06
C LEU A 276 -16.87 -5.79 -11.18
N GLU A 277 -16.41 -4.55 -11.25
CA GLU A 277 -16.72 -3.63 -12.34
C GLU A 277 -16.17 -4.14 -13.67
N TRP A 278 -14.90 -4.55 -13.70
CA TRP A 278 -14.30 -5.17 -14.88
C TRP A 278 -15.10 -6.39 -15.34
N GLN A 279 -15.44 -7.31 -14.44
CA GLN A 279 -16.22 -8.52 -14.75
C GLN A 279 -17.57 -8.20 -15.40
N LYS A 280 -18.30 -7.17 -14.90
CA LYS A 280 -19.58 -6.74 -15.48
C LYS A 280 -19.43 -6.17 -16.90
N THR A 281 -18.34 -5.45 -17.16
CA THR A 281 -18.09 -4.87 -18.49
C THR A 281 -17.60 -5.89 -19.50
N SER A 282 -16.76 -6.85 -19.07
CA SER A 282 -16.19 -7.89 -19.92
C SER A 282 -17.20 -8.99 -20.26
N GLY A 283 -18.06 -9.41 -19.33
CA GLY A 283 -19.11 -10.41 -19.60
C GLY A 283 -20.15 -9.96 -20.63
N ARG A 284 -20.37 -8.65 -20.78
CA ARG A 284 -21.25 -8.11 -21.84
C ARG A 284 -20.64 -8.16 -23.24
N ARG A 285 -19.32 -8.32 -23.35
CA ARG A 285 -18.64 -8.36 -24.66
C ARG A 285 -18.66 -9.76 -25.29
N THR A 286 -18.72 -10.81 -24.47
CA THR A 286 -18.81 -12.19 -24.96
C THR A 286 -20.20 -12.51 -25.55
N ASP A 287 -21.27 -11.92 -25.01
CA ASP A 287 -22.66 -12.21 -25.45
C ASP A 287 -23.07 -11.51 -26.76
N HIS A 288 -22.21 -10.68 -27.34
CA HIS A 288 -22.46 -9.94 -28.61
C HIS A 288 -21.60 -10.40 -29.78
N GLN A 289 -20.87 -11.51 -29.63
CA GLN A 289 -20.06 -12.12 -30.70
C GLN A 289 -20.52 -13.53 -31.12
N GLU A 290 -21.69 -13.98 -30.64
CA GLU A 290 -22.41 -15.16 -31.14
C GLU A 290 -23.62 -14.75 -31.98
#